data_AF-A0A359MZ55-F1
#
_entry.id   AF-A0A359MZ55-F1
#
_cell.length_a   1.000
_cell.length_b   1.000
_cell.length_c   1.000
_cell.angle_alpha   90.00
_cell.angle_beta   90.00
_cell.angle_gamma   90.00
#
_symmetry.space_group_name_H-M   'P 1'
#
loop_
_entity.id
_entity.type
_entity.pdbx_description
1 polymer ?
#
loop_
_entity_poly.entity_id
_entity_poly.type
_entity_poly.pdbx_seq_one_letter_code
_entity_poly.pdbx_strand_id
1 'polypeptide(L)'
;VMGAGLGANVAMQLASRDESLAAAVLVSPQHNYRGVKITKLNKSFTRPVYFLVSRFDTVSLTATETLYQDNPATTKELRIAEEAKGRGTKLLNKAPKLRDAIIGWLEITL
;
A
#
# COMPACT_ATOMS: atom_id res chain seq x y z
N VAL A 1 9.87 -1.24 3.57
CA VAL A 1 9.64 0.21 3.28
C VAL A 1 8.15 0.53 3.33
N MET A 2 7.77 1.74 3.72
CA MET A 2 6.38 2.17 3.80
C MET A 2 6.20 3.55 3.15
N GLY A 3 5.04 3.78 2.55
CA GLY A 3 4.66 5.12 2.09
C GLY A 3 3.15 5.37 2.06
N ALA A 4 2.78 6.65 2.03
CA ALA A 4 1.38 7.08 2.06
C ALA A 4 1.06 8.11 0.95
N GLY A 5 -0.06 7.92 0.24
CA GLY A 5 -0.46 8.72 -0.91
C GLY A 5 0.61 8.68 -2.01
N LEU A 6 1.17 9.84 -2.39
CA LEU A 6 2.29 9.89 -3.32
C LEU A 6 3.49 9.08 -2.82
N GLY A 7 3.72 9.11 -1.50
CA GLY A 7 4.78 8.33 -0.86
C GLY A 7 4.58 6.83 -1.01
N ALA A 8 3.34 6.33 -1.12
CA ALA A 8 3.09 4.91 -1.37
C ALA A 8 3.62 4.51 -2.75
N ASN A 9 3.38 5.35 -3.76
CA ASN A 9 3.91 5.10 -5.09
C ASN A 9 5.45 5.16 -5.12
N VAL A 10 6.05 6.12 -4.43
CA VAL A 10 7.52 6.22 -4.29
C VAL A 10 8.08 5.00 -3.55
N ALA A 11 7.42 4.54 -2.48
CA ALA A 11 7.82 3.36 -1.72
C ALA A 11 7.81 2.09 -2.58
N MET A 12 6.79 1.91 -3.44
CA MET A 12 6.79 0.81 -4.41
C MET A 12 7.93 0.93 -5.42
N GLN A 13 8.21 2.13 -5.95
CA GLN A 13 9.35 2.32 -6.85
C GLN A 13 10.69 1.96 -6.19
N LEU A 14 10.87 2.36 -4.94
CA LEU A 14 12.08 2.04 -4.17
C LEU A 14 12.16 0.54 -3.90
N ALA A 15 11.07 -0.06 -3.39
CA ALA A 15 10.99 -1.49 -3.12
C ALA A 15 11.32 -2.31 -4.38
N SER A 16 10.76 -1.96 -5.54
CA SER A 16 11.02 -2.70 -6.78
C SER A 16 12.46 -2.59 -7.31
N ARG A 17 13.24 -1.59 -6.88
CA ARG A 17 14.63 -1.38 -7.33
C ARG A 17 15.67 -1.88 -6.35
N ASP A 18 15.33 -1.90 -5.06
CA ASP A 18 16.22 -2.30 -3.98
C ASP A 18 15.77 -3.65 -3.43
N GLU A 19 16.53 -4.70 -3.77
CA GLU A 19 16.26 -6.07 -3.34
C GLU A 19 16.51 -6.31 -1.85
N SER A 20 17.25 -5.42 -1.17
CA SER A 20 17.48 -5.51 0.28
C SER A 20 16.21 -5.22 1.09
N LEU A 21 15.21 -4.56 0.48
CA LEU A 21 13.94 -4.26 1.14
C LEU A 21 13.05 -5.48 1.19
N ALA A 22 12.83 -6.00 2.40
CA ALA A 22 12.09 -7.25 2.59
C ALA A 22 10.59 -7.16 2.27
N ALA A 23 9.94 -6.01 2.51
CA ALA A 23 8.49 -5.83 2.29
C ALA A 23 8.12 -4.38 1.93
N ALA A 24 6.92 -4.21 1.36
CA ALA A 24 6.33 -2.90 1.04
C ALA A 24 4.97 -2.69 1.73
N VAL A 25 4.77 -1.54 2.36
CA VAL A 25 3.45 -1.13 2.88
C VAL A 25 2.98 0.13 2.17
N LEU A 26 1.81 0.04 1.53
CA LEU A 26 1.29 1.03 0.59
C LEU A 26 -0.05 1.58 1.09
N VAL A 27 -0.04 2.81 1.60
CA VAL A 27 -1.24 3.46 2.15
C VAL A 27 -1.83 4.43 1.13
N SER A 28 -3.04 4.13 0.65
CA SER A 28 -3.74 4.82 -0.43
C SER A 28 -2.92 4.96 -1.72
N PRO A 29 -2.32 3.86 -2.25
CA PRO A 29 -1.61 3.92 -3.52
C PRO A 29 -2.57 4.17 -4.68
N GLN A 30 -2.02 4.65 -5.79
CA GLN A 30 -2.75 4.83 -7.05
C GLN A 30 -1.88 4.34 -8.21
N HIS A 31 -2.49 3.97 -9.35
CA HIS A 31 -1.72 3.57 -10.53
C HIS A 31 -0.72 4.64 -11.00
N ASN A 32 -1.16 5.90 -10.92
CA ASN A 32 -0.37 7.09 -11.25
C ASN A 32 -0.81 8.22 -10.32
N TYR A 33 0.07 8.67 -9.43
CA TYR A 33 -0.17 9.84 -8.61
C TYR A 33 0.89 10.90 -8.95
N ARG A 34 0.45 12.04 -9.51
CA ARG A 34 1.33 13.17 -9.90
C ARG A 34 2.52 12.74 -10.77
N GLY A 35 2.30 11.80 -11.69
CA GLY A 35 3.31 11.30 -12.62
C GLY A 35 4.09 10.09 -12.10
N VAL A 36 3.98 9.73 -10.82
CA VAL A 36 4.66 8.56 -10.24
C VAL A 36 3.81 7.32 -10.50
N LYS A 37 4.19 6.55 -11.52
CA LYS A 37 3.49 5.33 -11.97
C LYS A 37 4.04 4.08 -11.28
N ILE A 38 3.17 3.14 -10.92
CA ILE A 38 3.57 1.89 -10.24
C ILE A 38 2.95 0.61 -10.83
N THR A 39 2.03 0.68 -11.79
CA THR A 39 1.32 -0.51 -12.31
C THR A 39 2.25 -1.61 -12.81
N LYS A 40 3.25 -1.28 -13.63
CA LYS A 40 4.21 -2.28 -14.16
C LYS A 40 5.07 -2.88 -13.05
N LEU A 41 5.55 -2.05 -12.14
CA LEU A 41 6.40 -2.45 -11.02
C LEU A 41 5.66 -3.37 -10.05
N ASN A 42 4.38 -3.05 -9.79
CA ASN A 42 3.49 -3.88 -8.99
C ASN A 42 3.26 -5.26 -9.60
N LYS A 43 3.12 -5.36 -10.93
CA LYS A 43 2.93 -6.65 -11.64
C LYS A 43 4.16 -7.56 -11.59
N SER A 44 5.32 -7.05 -11.23
CA SER A 44 6.56 -7.82 -11.09
C SER A 44 7.05 -7.93 -9.64
N PHE A 45 6.36 -7.30 -8.68
CA PHE A 45 6.78 -7.29 -7.28
C PHE A 45 6.28 -8.54 -6.56
N THR A 46 7.19 -9.45 -6.22
CA THR A 46 6.88 -10.77 -5.65
C THR A 46 7.10 -10.88 -4.14
N ARG A 47 7.75 -9.88 -3.54
CA ARG A 47 8.00 -9.79 -2.10
C ARG A 47 6.75 -9.37 -1.34
N PRO A 48 6.69 -9.58 -0.01
CA PRO A 48 5.52 -9.24 0.77
C PRO A 48 5.03 -7.80 0.60
N VAL A 49 3.72 -7.64 0.42
CA VAL A 49 3.10 -6.32 0.21
C VAL A 49 1.77 -6.16 0.96
N TYR A 50 1.64 -5.06 1.67
CA TYR A 50 0.43 -4.68 2.39
C TYR A 50 -0.20 -3.45 1.74
N PHE A 51 -1.47 -3.56 1.35
CA PHE A 51 -2.24 -2.47 0.78
C PHE A 51 -3.27 -1.98 1.80
N LEU A 52 -3.27 -0.67 2.08
CA LEU A 52 -4.24 -0.04 2.98
C LEU A 52 -4.95 1.11 2.27
N VAL A 53 -6.28 1.13 2.30
CA VAL A 53 -7.04 2.25 1.71
C VAL A 53 -8.34 2.51 2.47
N SER A 54 -8.81 3.76 2.46
CA SER A 54 -10.11 4.11 3.04
C SER A 54 -11.22 3.82 2.04
N ARG A 55 -12.36 3.27 2.49
CA ARG A 55 -13.55 3.10 1.64
C ARG A 55 -14.11 4.43 1.12
N PHE A 56 -13.77 5.53 1.79
CA PHE A 56 -14.21 6.88 1.41
C PHE A 56 -13.28 7.58 0.43
N ASP A 57 -12.10 7.03 0.13
CA ASP A 57 -11.20 7.52 -0.92
C ASP A 57 -11.39 6.70 -2.20
N THR A 58 -12.53 6.92 -2.87
CA THR A 58 -13.00 6.08 -3.99
C THR A 58 -11.97 5.94 -5.11
N VAL A 59 -11.23 7.01 -5.43
CA VAL A 59 -10.19 6.99 -6.47
C VAL A 59 -9.05 6.05 -6.07
N SER A 60 -8.54 6.17 -4.84
CA SER A 60 -7.48 5.28 -4.38
C SER A 60 -7.99 3.87 -4.13
N LEU A 61 -9.25 3.69 -3.71
CA LEU A 61 -9.87 2.38 -3.48
C LEU A 61 -9.85 1.54 -4.74
N THR A 62 -10.44 2.04 -5.83
CA THR A 62 -10.48 1.32 -7.12
C THR A 62 -9.08 1.01 -7.64
N ALA A 63 -8.14 1.94 -7.50
CA ALA A 63 -6.76 1.71 -7.91
C ALA A 63 -6.06 0.66 -7.03
N THR A 64 -6.27 0.71 -5.72
CA THR A 64 -5.65 -0.21 -4.75
C THR A 64 -6.18 -1.63 -4.93
N GLU A 65 -7.48 -1.80 -5.14
CA GLU A 65 -8.08 -3.11 -5.45
C GLU A 65 -7.46 -3.70 -6.71
N THR A 66 -7.37 -2.91 -7.79
CA THR A 66 -6.74 -3.35 -9.03
C THR A 66 -5.27 -3.72 -8.83
N LEU A 67 -4.51 -2.89 -8.10
CA LEU A 67 -3.11 -3.17 -7.77
C LEU A 67 -2.96 -4.46 -6.95
N TYR A 68 -3.84 -4.70 -5.97
CA TYR A 68 -3.82 -5.93 -5.18
C TYR A 68 -4.09 -7.16 -6.05
N GLN A 69 -5.10 -7.11 -6.92
CA GLN A 69 -5.43 -8.23 -7.83
C GLN A 69 -4.27 -8.54 -8.79
N ASP A 70 -3.68 -7.50 -9.37
CA ASP A 70 -2.58 -7.61 -10.34
C ASP A 70 -1.20 -7.96 -9.72
N ASN A 71 -1.06 -7.92 -8.39
CA ASN A 71 0.21 -8.15 -7.72
C ASN A 71 0.50 -9.68 -7.56
N PRO A 72 1.66 -10.20 -7.99
CA PRO A 72 1.96 -11.62 -7.95
C PRO A 72 2.54 -12.12 -6.61
N ALA A 73 2.75 -11.26 -5.61
CA ALA A 73 3.34 -11.66 -4.33
C ALA A 73 2.50 -12.75 -3.65
N THR A 74 3.17 -13.79 -3.16
CA THR A 74 2.53 -14.88 -2.42
C THR A 74 1.98 -14.37 -1.08
N THR A 75 2.73 -13.49 -0.41
CA THR A 75 2.29 -12.83 0.83
C THR A 75 1.80 -11.43 0.50
N LYS A 76 0.49 -11.27 0.31
CA LYS A 76 -0.14 -9.96 0.11
C LYS A 76 -1.42 -9.82 0.92
N GLU A 77 -1.66 -8.61 1.42
CA GLU A 77 -2.90 -8.29 2.15
C GLU A 77 -3.51 -6.99 1.61
N LEU A 78 -4.85 -6.97 1.51
CA LEU A 78 -5.63 -5.76 1.27
C LEU A 78 -6.51 -5.46 2.47
N ARG A 79 -6.27 -4.32 3.10
CA ARG A 79 -7.10 -3.76 4.16
C ARG A 79 -7.87 -2.55 3.65
N ILE A 80 -9.20 -2.66 3.66
CA ILE A 80 -10.11 -1.55 3.42
C ILE A 80 -10.56 -1.03 4.79
N ALA A 81 -10.23 0.23 5.09
CA ALA A 81 -10.65 0.91 6.31
C ALA A 81 -12.07 1.45 6.16
N GLU A 82 -12.95 0.99 7.03
CA GLU A 82 -14.38 1.34 7.09
C GLU A 82 -14.63 2.48 8.09
N GLU A 83 -13.73 2.63 9.06
CA GLU A 83 -13.90 3.44 10.26
C GLU A 83 -13.51 4.91 10.11
N ALA A 84 -12.81 5.30 9.05
CA ALA A 84 -12.27 6.65 8.92
C ALA A 84 -12.21 7.19 7.48
N LYS A 85 -12.71 8.42 7.31
CA LYS A 85 -12.53 9.22 6.08
C LYS A 85 -11.13 9.81 6.01
N GLY A 86 -10.40 9.55 4.93
CA GLY A 86 -9.13 10.20 4.67
C GLY A 86 -8.28 9.42 3.66
N ARG A 87 -7.13 9.99 3.33
CA ARG A 87 -6.14 9.38 2.44
C ARG A 87 -4.74 9.51 3.02
N GLY A 88 -3.88 8.55 2.73
CA GLY A 88 -2.49 8.54 3.17
C GLY A 88 -2.37 8.73 4.69
N THR A 89 -1.52 9.66 5.14
CA THR A 89 -1.29 9.91 6.57
C THR A 89 -2.52 10.40 7.32
N LYS A 90 -3.45 11.10 6.65
CA LYS A 90 -4.71 11.54 7.28
C LYS A 90 -5.59 10.36 7.69
N LEU A 91 -5.55 9.24 6.94
CA LEU A 91 -6.23 8.01 7.31
C LEU A 91 -5.61 7.44 8.60
N LEU A 92 -4.28 7.27 8.61
CA LEU A 92 -3.55 6.73 9.75
C LEU A 92 -3.68 7.58 11.02
N ASN A 93 -3.84 8.89 10.90
CA ASN A 93 -4.03 9.78 12.05
C ASN A 93 -5.43 9.65 12.66
N LYS A 94 -6.45 9.35 11.84
CA LYS A 94 -7.84 9.24 12.29
C LYS A 94 -8.20 7.85 12.80
N ALA A 95 -7.47 6.83 12.36
CA ALA A 95 -7.67 5.45 12.80
C ALA A 95 -6.33 4.85 13.28
N PRO A 96 -5.90 5.14 14.53
CA PRO A 96 -4.64 4.64 15.07
C PRO A 96 -4.51 3.11 15.03
N LYS A 97 -5.61 2.38 15.20
CA LYS A 97 -5.65 0.90 15.11
C LYS A 97 -5.15 0.35 13.76
N LEU A 98 -5.21 1.15 12.68
CA LEU A 98 -4.64 0.75 11.39
C LEU A 98 -3.11 0.69 11.42
N ARG A 99 -2.47 1.49 12.28
CA ARG A 99 -1.02 1.44 12.49
C ARG A 99 -0.64 0.15 13.21
N ASP A 100 -1.40 -0.21 14.23
CA ASP A 100 -1.21 -1.47 14.96
C ASP A 100 -1.38 -2.67 14.04
N ALA A 101 -2.38 -2.64 13.15
CA ALA A 101 -2.58 -3.68 12.13
C ALA A 101 -1.38 -3.81 11.17
N ILE A 102 -0.79 -2.69 10.75
CA ILE A 102 0.41 -2.70 9.90
C ILE A 102 1.60 -3.30 10.65
N ILE A 103 1.80 -2.93 11.92
CA ILE A 103 2.89 -3.45 12.75
C ILE A 103 2.71 -4.95 12.94
N GLY A 104 1.52 -5.41 13.34
CA GLY A 104 1.24 -6.83 13.52
C GLY A 104 1.42 -7.65 12.24
N TRP A 105 1.04 -7.09 11.08
CA TRP A 105 1.30 -7.75 9.79
C TRP A 105 2.81 -7.86 9.52
N LEU A 106 3.59 -6.82 9.80
CA LEU A 106 5.05 -6.84 9.62
C LEU A 106 5.70 -7.87 10.53
N GLU A 107 5.30 -7.97 11.81
CA GLU A 107 5.83 -8.93 12.78
C GLU A 107 5.58 -10.40 12.40
N ILE A 108 4.47 -10.68 11.71
CA ILE A 108 4.15 -12.04 11.24
C ILE A 108 4.87 -12.36 9.92
N THR A 109 5.24 -11.33 9.15
CA THR A 109 5.75 -11.46 7.79
C THR A 109 7.27 -11.47 7.70
N LEU A 110 7.97 -10.78 8.60
CA LEU A 110 9.42 -10.56 8.60
C LEU A 110 10.08 -11.21 9.80
#